data_AF-A0A7L6N2J5-F1
#
_entry.id   AF-A0A7L6N2J5-F1
#
_cell.length_a   1.000
_cell.length_b   1.000
_cell.length_c   1.000
_cell.angle_alpha   90.00
_cell.angle_beta   90.00
_cell.angle_gamma   90.00
#
_symmetry.space_group_name_H-M   'P 1'
#
loop_
_entity.id
_entity.type
_entity.pdbx_description
1 polymer ?
#
loop_
_entity_poly.entity_id
_entity_poly.type
_entity_poly.pdbx_seq_one_letter_code
_entity_poly.pdbx_strand_id
1 'polypeptide(L)'
;MIESEHGMFDMIKNYRDAFVLDDFNQLYVDYFNKYMYIVGDYVAGKLRLKGFNEQNFNTIPDYIVESCAPNCAYYILKNNEPKEEKGSE
;
A
#
# COMPACT_ATOMS: atom_id res chain seq x y z
N MET A 1 10.74 -4.27 7.67
CA MET A 1 10.72 -2.81 7.88
C MET A 1 11.30 -2.09 6.67
N ILE A 2 10.45 -1.29 6.05
CA ILE A 2 10.70 -0.37 4.95
C ILE A 2 10.60 1.03 5.57
N GLU A 3 11.65 1.82 5.38
CA GLU A 3 11.65 3.22 5.76
C GLU A 3 11.26 4.06 4.54
N SER A 4 10.14 4.75 4.64
CA SER A 4 9.59 5.65 3.63
C SER A 4 9.60 7.08 4.17
N GLU A 5 9.53 8.06 3.28
CA GLU A 5 9.42 9.48 3.65
C GLU A 5 8.18 9.78 4.51
N HIS A 6 7.14 8.94 4.42
CA HIS A 6 5.90 9.09 5.18
C HIS A 6 5.90 8.34 6.52
N GLY A 7 6.81 7.38 6.71
CA GLY A 7 6.90 6.60 7.94
C GLY A 7 7.52 5.21 7.75
N MET A 8 7.39 4.39 8.81
CA MET A 8 7.87 3.02 8.81
C MET A 8 6.75 2.05 8.44
N PHE A 9 6.98 1.29 7.37
CA PHE A 9 6.04 0.28 6.89
C PHE A 9 6.66 -1.11 7.00
N ASP A 10 5.88 -2.11 7.35
CA ASP A 10 6.29 -3.50 7.27
C ASP A 10 5.75 -4.19 6.03
N MET A 11 6.66 -4.84 5.31
CA MET A 11 6.31 -5.64 4.14
C MET A 11 5.63 -6.93 4.62
N ILE A 12 4.30 -6.96 4.51
CA ILE A 12 3.51 -8.15 4.83
C ILE A 12 3.57 -9.14 3.68
N LYS A 13 3.50 -8.63 2.45
CA LYS A 13 3.55 -9.45 1.25
C LYS A 13 4.20 -8.70 0.10
N ASN A 14 5.07 -9.36 -0.64
CA ASN A 14 5.62 -8.86 -1.89
C ASN A 14 5.55 -9.98 -2.92
N TYR A 15 4.85 -9.72 -4.01
CA TYR A 15 4.67 -10.66 -5.09
C TYR A 15 5.25 -10.07 -6.37
N ARG A 16 6.20 -10.80 -6.97
CA ARG A 16 6.97 -10.40 -8.17
C ARG A 16 7.82 -9.14 -8.01
N ASP A 17 8.33 -8.90 -6.80
CA ASP A 17 9.15 -7.71 -6.51
C ASP A 17 8.49 -6.41 -6.98
N ALA A 18 7.17 -6.33 -6.78
CA ALA A 18 6.36 -5.19 -7.17
C ALA A 18 6.71 -3.93 -6.36
N PHE A 19 7.17 -4.11 -5.12
CA PHE A 19 7.42 -2.98 -4.24
C PHE A 19 8.66 -2.21 -4.68
N VAL A 20 8.44 -0.96 -5.10
CA VAL A 20 9.48 0.02 -5.41
C VAL A 20 9.27 1.23 -4.50
N LEU A 21 10.27 1.54 -3.68
CA LEU A 21 10.19 2.61 -2.68
C LEU A 21 9.96 3.98 -3.32
N ASP A 22 10.60 4.23 -4.46
CA ASP A 22 10.50 5.48 -5.21
C ASP A 22 9.07 5.72 -5.74
N ASP A 23 8.51 4.75 -6.48
CA ASP A 23 7.11 4.80 -6.94
C ASP A 23 6.11 4.90 -5.78
N PHE A 24 6.39 4.20 -4.68
CA PHE A 24 5.55 4.27 -3.48
C PHE A 24 5.52 5.69 -2.93
N ASN A 25 6.66 6.31 -2.65
CA ASN A 25 6.70 7.68 -2.13
C ASN A 25 6.10 8.69 -3.11
N GLN A 26 6.27 8.50 -4.43
CA GLN A 26 5.67 9.38 -5.43
C GLN A 26 4.13 9.31 -5.48
N LEU A 27 3.54 8.13 -5.30
CA LEU A 27 2.09 7.95 -5.34
C LEU A 27 1.42 8.03 -3.97
N TYR A 28 2.20 7.92 -2.90
CA TYR A 28 1.70 8.06 -1.55
C TYR A 28 1.26 9.48 -1.31
N VAL A 29 0.09 9.63 -0.68
CA VAL A 29 -0.54 10.90 -0.34
C VAL A 29 -1.03 10.85 1.08
N ASP A 30 -1.18 12.01 1.72
CA ASP A 30 -1.50 12.11 3.14
C ASP A 30 -2.79 11.40 3.55
N TYR A 31 -3.74 11.27 2.61
CA TYR A 31 -4.95 10.46 2.80
C TYR A 31 -4.66 9.01 3.24
N PHE A 32 -3.52 8.45 2.84
CA PHE A 32 -3.12 7.10 3.21
C PHE A 32 -2.59 6.96 4.63
N ASN A 33 -2.21 8.07 5.29
CA ASN A 33 -1.62 8.05 6.63
C ASN A 33 -2.57 7.43 7.68
N LYS A 34 -3.88 7.59 7.50
CA LYS A 34 -4.91 7.03 8.40
C LYS A 34 -5.10 5.52 8.26
N TYR A 35 -4.57 4.89 7.20
CA TYR A 35 -4.77 3.47 6.94
C TYR A 35 -3.65 2.63 7.53
N MET A 36 -4.03 1.54 8.18
CA MET A 36 -3.09 0.56 8.72
C MET A 36 -2.45 -0.31 7.64
N TYR A 37 -3.14 -0.58 6.54
CA TYR A 37 -2.63 -1.43 5.47
C TYR A 37 -2.67 -0.67 4.15
N ILE A 38 -1.57 -0.70 3.40
CA ILE A 38 -1.47 -0.10 2.07
C ILE A 38 -1.17 -1.21 1.09
N VAL A 39 -1.98 -1.31 0.05
CA VAL A 39 -1.81 -2.29 -1.02
C VAL A 39 -1.41 -1.54 -2.27
N GLY A 40 -0.32 -1.98 -2.90
CA GLY A 40 0.11 -1.49 -4.19
C GLY A 40 -0.04 -2.58 -5.24
N ASP A 41 -0.82 -2.34 -6.28
CA ASP A 41 -0.98 -3.25 -7.42
C ASP A 41 -0.57 -2.58 -8.74
N TYR A 42 0.07 -3.33 -9.64
CA TYR A 42 0.51 -2.85 -10.94
C TYR A 42 -0.39 -3.34 -12.05
N VAL A 43 -1.33 -2.49 -12.48
CA VAL A 43 -2.20 -2.79 -13.61
C VAL A 43 -1.71 -2.06 -14.85
N ALA A 44 -1.40 -2.83 -15.91
CA ALA A 44 -0.91 -2.29 -17.18
C ALA A 44 0.31 -1.35 -17.03
N GLY A 45 1.19 -1.64 -16.06
CA GLY A 45 2.40 -0.85 -15.79
C GLY A 45 2.18 0.41 -14.96
N LYS A 46 0.98 0.64 -14.41
CA LYS A 46 0.71 1.73 -13.48
C LYS A 46 0.51 1.18 -12.07
N LEU A 47 1.29 1.70 -11.12
CA LEU A 47 1.09 1.44 -9.70
C LEU A 47 -0.20 2.14 -9.22
N ARG A 48 -0.99 1.42 -8.44
CA ARG A 48 -2.17 1.94 -7.75
C ARG A 48 -2.05 1.64 -6.27
N LEU A 49 -2.16 2.67 -5.44
CA LEU A 49 -2.19 2.53 -3.99
C LEU A 49 -3.62 2.50 -3.49
N LYS A 50 -3.90 1.59 -2.56
CA LYS A 50 -5.20 1.41 -1.93
C LYS A 50 -5.01 1.23 -0.42
N GLY A 51 -5.69 2.08 0.35
CA GLY A 51 -5.68 2.04 1.81
C GLY A 51 -6.75 1.09 2.32
N PHE A 52 -6.37 0.22 3.25
CA PHE A 52 -7.25 -0.74 3.92
C PHE A 52 -7.12 -0.59 5.43
N ASN A 53 -8.27 -0.68 6.11
CA ASN A 53 -8.32 -0.78 7.55
C ASN A 53 -8.14 -2.24 7.98
N GLU A 54 -7.83 -2.46 9.26
CA GLU A 54 -7.65 -3.80 9.81
C GLU A 54 -8.86 -4.72 9.56
N GLN A 55 -10.08 -4.17 9.61
CA GLN A 55 -11.31 -4.93 9.34
C GLN A 55 -11.43 -5.39 7.87
N ASN A 56 -10.86 -4.63 6.93
CA ASN A 56 -10.89 -4.92 5.50
C ASN A 56 -9.68 -5.72 5.02
N PHE A 57 -8.79 -6.12 5.93
CA PHE A 57 -7.60 -6.89 5.56
C PHE A 57 -7.95 -8.20 4.83
N ASN A 58 -9.02 -8.86 5.26
CA ASN A 58 -9.46 -10.13 4.67
C ASN A 58 -10.00 -9.97 3.23
N THR A 59 -10.41 -8.76 2.83
CA THR A 59 -10.92 -8.49 1.47
C THR A 59 -9.83 -8.06 0.50
N ILE A 60 -8.61 -7.80 0.97
CA ILE A 60 -7.44 -7.46 0.14
C ILE A 60 -7.16 -8.51 -0.95
N PRO A 61 -7.04 -9.81 -0.64
CA PRO A 61 -6.73 -10.81 -1.66
C PRO A 61 -7.82 -10.90 -2.73
N ASP A 62 -9.10 -10.85 -2.35
CA ASP A 62 -10.23 -10.80 -3.28
C ASP A 62 -10.13 -9.57 -4.19
N TYR A 63 -9.89 -8.39 -3.60
CA TYR A 63 -9.70 -7.15 -4.36
C TYR A 63 -8.58 -7.26 -5.40
N ILE A 64 -7.43 -7.86 -5.04
CA ILE A 64 -6.30 -8.00 -5.97
C ILE A 64 -6.67 -8.95 -7.12
N VAL A 65 -7.34 -10.06 -6.82
CA VAL A 65 -7.77 -11.04 -7.82
C VAL A 65 -8.84 -10.49 -8.76
N GLU A 66 -9.78 -9.69 -8.24
CA GLU A 66 -10.80 -9.01 -9.06
C GLU A 66 -10.21 -7.87 -9.88
N SER A 67 -9.32 -7.08 -9.28
CA SER A 67 -8.76 -5.89 -9.91
C SER A 67 -7.59 -6.20 -10.84
N CYS A 68 -6.96 -7.37 -10.71
CA CYS A 68 -5.85 -7.77 -11.55
C CYS A 68 -5.77 -9.27 -11.87
N ALA A 69 -5.36 -9.57 -13.10
CA ALA A 69 -5.12 -10.93 -13.60
C ALA A 69 -4.12 -11.72 -12.73
N PRO A 70 -4.10 -13.06 -12.81
CA PRO A 70 -3.23 -13.94 -11.99
C PRO A 70 -1.71 -13.70 -12.10
N ASN A 71 -1.27 -12.78 -12.97
CA ASN A 71 0.13 -12.42 -13.20
C ASN A 71 0.46 -10.98 -12.77
N CYS A 72 -0.41 -10.32 -12.00
CA CYS A 72 -0.14 -8.98 -11.51
C CYS A 72 1.01 -8.97 -10.51
N ALA A 73 1.87 -7.95 -10.59
CA ALA A 73 2.80 -7.63 -9.53
C ALA A 73 2.03 -6.81 -8.47
N TYR A 74 2.09 -7.22 -7.21
CA TYR A 74 1.44 -6.51 -6.11
C TYR A 74 2.21 -6.67 -4.80
N TYR A 75 1.95 -5.76 -3.86
CA TYR A 75 2.54 -5.79 -2.54
C TYR A 75 1.55 -5.28 -1.48
N ILE A 76 1.76 -5.71 -0.25
CA ILE A 76 0.98 -5.33 0.93
C ILE A 76 1.96 -4.82 1.99
N LEU A 77 1.77 -3.57 2.37
CA LEU A 77 2.47 -2.91 3.46
C LEU A 77 1.54 -2.73 4.65
N LYS A 78 2.10 -2.85 5.84
CA LYS A 78 1.45 -2.50 7.10
C LYS A 78 2.12 -1.24 7.65
N ASN A 79 1.34 -0.19 7.85
CA ASN A 79 1.78 0.95 8.60
C ASN A 79 1.77 0.62 10.10
N ASN A 80 2.91 0.79 10.77
CA ASN A 80 3.00 0.60 12.22
C ASN A 80 2.53 1.81 13.00
N GLU A 81 2.57 2.99 12.39
CA GLU A 81 2.17 4.26 13.01
C GLU A 81 1.27 5.06 12.06
N PRO A 82 -0.01 4.66 11.89
CA PRO A 82 -0.96 5.47 11.14
C PRO A 82 -1.11 6.83 11.81
N LYS A 83 -0.78 7.90 11.08
CA LYS A 83 -0.92 9.27 11.55
C LYS A 83 -2.22 9.84 11.02
N GLU A 84 -3.07 10.34 11.88
CA GLU A 84 -4.11 11.25 11.43
C GLU A 84 -3.41 12.55 11.02
N GLU A 85 -3.72 13.00 9.79
CA GLU A 85 -3.14 14.19 9.18
C GLU A 85 -3.25 15.35 10.18
N LYS A 86 -2.15 15.69 10.86
CA LYS A 86 -2.06 16.91 11.62
C LYS A 86 -1.88 18.01 10.60
N GLY A 87 -3.02 18.58 10.17
CA GLY A 87 -3.03 19.84 9.44
C GLY A 87 -2.07 20.78 10.13
N SER A 88 -1.09 21.26 9.38
CA SER A 88 -0.19 22.30 9.85
C SER A 88 -1.06 23.54 10.11
N GLU A 89 -1.16 23.91 11.38
CA GLU A 89 -1.61 25.23 11.82
C GLU A 89 -0.69 26.34 11.29
#